data_AF-A0A9Q1GMD0-F1
#
_entry.id   AF-A0A9Q1GMD0-F1
#
_cell.length_a   1.000
_cell.length_b   1.000
_cell.length_c   1.000
_cell.angle_alpha   90.00
_cell.angle_beta   90.00
_cell.angle_gamma   90.00
#
_symmetry.space_group_name_H-M   'P 1'
#
loop_
_entity.id
_entity.type
_entity.pdbx_description
1 polymer ?
#
loop_
_entity_poly.entity_id
_entity_poly.type
_entity_poly.pdbx_seq_one_letter_code
_entity_poly.pdbx_strand_id
1 'polypeptide(L)'
;MLRCCLSTAVGPIAGVLFISTNKLAFCSDKSIVKVTSPTGDLVRFHYKVVISLSEIQKVSQSRNVKKASEKYLQVLTMDDFEFWFMGLLSYSKMFKCLQCAICQAWQKLAGHNGILLLGPMIYIFELTLCMIPATDPLGKGDSVLSTINKLGGPIAGRLFISTKRMAFCSNEPIAKFTYPSGESVTFYYKVAIPLRKVKRANQSENVEKPSQKYLQVTTTDNFEFWFMGFLKYEKTFNLLQKIVSQVF
;
A
#
# COMPACT_ATOMS: atom_id res chain seq x y z
N MET A 1 4.57 12.85 17.37
CA MET A 1 5.82 13.62 17.30
C MET A 1 6.96 12.71 17.72
N LEU A 2 8.01 12.56 16.91
CA LEU A 2 9.05 11.53 17.11
C LEU A 2 10.42 12.15 16.90
N ARG A 3 11.35 11.98 17.85
CA ARG A 3 12.73 12.46 17.68
C ARG A 3 13.49 11.58 16.70
N CYS A 4 14.22 12.21 15.79
CA CYS A 4 15.04 11.56 14.78
C CYS A 4 16.19 12.45 14.30
N CYS A 5 17.07 11.89 13.48
CA CYS A 5 18.03 12.64 12.70
C CYS A 5 17.74 12.46 11.21
N LEU A 6 17.70 13.55 10.44
CA LEU A 6 17.70 13.50 8.99
C LEU A 6 19.15 13.43 8.49
N SER A 7 19.49 12.42 7.69
CA SER A 7 20.80 12.33 7.06
C SER A 7 20.91 13.34 5.92
N THR A 8 22.00 14.11 5.89
CA THR A 8 22.32 15.04 4.81
C THR A 8 23.78 14.92 4.40
N ALA A 9 24.15 15.50 3.26
CA ALA A 9 25.54 15.52 2.78
C ALA A 9 26.53 16.16 3.77
N VAL A 10 26.06 17.11 4.59
CA VAL A 10 26.87 17.80 5.60
C VAL A 10 26.77 17.17 7.00
N GLY A 11 26.09 16.02 7.11
CA GLY A 11 25.91 15.27 8.35
C GLY A 11 24.46 15.19 8.83
N PRO A 12 24.21 14.44 9.92
CA PRO A 12 22.88 14.25 10.46
C PRO A 12 22.34 15.52 11.15
N ILE A 13 21.13 15.93 10.78
CA ILE A 13 20.41 17.04 11.42
C ILE A 13 19.43 16.46 12.43
N ALA A 14 19.65 16.73 13.72
CA ALA A 14 18.71 16.37 14.77
C ALA A 14 17.42 17.19 14.67
N GLY A 15 16.29 16.51 14.88
CA GLY A 15 15.00 17.14 14.82
C GLY A 15 13.86 16.19 15.13
N VAL A 16 12.70 16.58 14.63
CA VAL A 16 11.44 15.96 14.94
C VAL A 16 10.70 15.60 13.67
N LEU A 17 10.27 14.34 13.60
CA LEU A 17 9.39 13.80 12.59
C LEU A 17 7.93 13.85 13.05
N PHE A 18 7.08 14.37 12.17
CA PHE A 18 5.65 14.47 12.31
C PHE A 18 5.00 13.63 11.21
N ILE A 19 4.11 12.73 11.60
CA ILE A 19 3.29 11.93 10.69
C ILE A 19 1.87 12.41 10.89
N SER A 20 1.28 13.01 9.86
CA SER A 20 -0.13 13.36 9.81
C SER A 20 -0.89 12.41 8.90
N THR A 21 -2.17 12.66 8.66
CA THR A 21 -2.98 11.88 7.72
C THR A 21 -2.67 12.18 6.25
N ASN A 22 -1.99 13.30 5.95
CA ASN A 22 -1.74 13.75 4.58
C ASN A 22 -0.26 14.00 4.26
N LYS A 23 0.56 14.30 5.28
CA LYS A 23 1.95 14.71 5.14
C LYS A 23 2.87 14.03 6.16
N LEU A 24 4.07 13.69 5.71
CA LEU A 24 5.25 13.43 6.54
C LEU A 24 6.06 14.72 6.61
N ALA A 25 6.34 15.23 7.80
CA ALA A 25 7.10 16.46 7.97
C ALA A 25 8.25 16.27 8.95
N PHE A 26 9.40 16.85 8.65
CA PHE A 26 10.55 16.94 9.52
C PHE A 26 10.86 18.41 9.81
N CYS A 27 11.23 18.71 11.05
CA CYS A 27 11.71 20.02 11.46
C CYS A 27 12.95 19.86 12.35
N SER A 28 14.02 20.59 12.04
CA SER A 28 15.25 20.57 12.86
C SER A 28 15.01 21.14 14.26
N ASP A 29 15.75 20.67 15.26
CA ASP A 29 15.67 21.20 16.63
C ASP A 29 16.19 22.64 16.71
N LYS A 30 17.22 22.95 15.92
CA LYS A 30 17.86 24.27 15.87
C LYS A 30 17.57 24.97 14.55
N SER A 31 17.49 26.29 14.58
CA SER A 31 17.48 27.13 13.38
C SER A 31 18.87 27.20 12.78
N ILE A 32 19.10 26.43 11.70
CA ILE A 32 20.41 26.24 11.08
C ILE A 32 20.54 26.89 9.70
N VAL A 33 19.40 27.19 9.05
CA VAL A 33 19.39 27.91 7.77
C VAL A 33 19.55 29.38 8.07
N LYS A 34 20.56 30.02 7.47
CA LYS A 34 20.84 31.45 7.62
C LYS A 34 20.53 32.15 6.31
N VAL A 35 19.69 33.17 6.36
CA VAL A 35 19.32 34.01 5.21
C VAL A 35 19.54 35.46 5.60
N THR A 36 20.21 36.22 4.75
CA THR A 36 20.34 37.66 4.93
C THR A 36 19.12 38.33 4.30
N SER A 37 18.41 39.15 5.05
CA SER A 37 17.29 39.92 4.53
C SER A 37 17.76 40.99 3.54
N PRO A 38 16.86 41.57 2.73
CA PRO A 38 17.19 42.72 1.89
C PRO A 38 17.71 43.94 2.68
N THR A 39 17.40 44.03 3.98
CA THR A 39 17.88 45.07 4.91
C THR A 39 19.23 44.75 5.56
N GLY A 40 19.82 43.58 5.28
CA GLY A 40 21.11 43.17 5.85
C GLY A 40 21.02 42.37 7.16
N ASP A 41 19.80 42.13 7.66
CA ASP A 41 19.58 41.39 8.91
C ASP A 41 19.74 39.88 8.69
N LEU A 42 20.45 39.21 9.60
CA LEU A 42 20.62 37.77 9.54
C LEU A 42 19.43 37.06 10.20
N VAL A 43 18.55 36.47 9.38
CA VAL A 43 17.41 35.68 9.85
C VAL A 43 17.77 34.20 9.84
N ARG A 44 17.36 33.48 10.90
CA ARG A 44 17.59 32.04 11.03
C ARG A 44 16.28 31.27 10.96
N PHE A 45 16.27 30.19 10.18
CA PHE A 45 15.11 29.31 10.03
C PHE A 45 15.45 27.87 10.40
N HIS A 46 14.44 27.14 10.88
CA HIS A 46 14.52 25.70 11.01
C HIS A 46 14.58 25.04 9.64
N TYR A 47 15.43 24.03 9.51
CA TYR A 47 15.45 23.17 8.34
C TYR A 47 14.17 22.31 8.35
N LYS A 48 13.40 22.36 7.27
CA LYS A 48 12.11 21.70 7.16
C LYS A 48 12.05 20.85 5.91
N VAL A 49 11.49 19.66 6.05
CA VAL A 49 11.11 18.79 4.93
C VAL A 49 9.64 18.47 5.09
N VAL A 50 8.86 18.56 4.03
CA VAL A 50 7.43 18.22 4.03
C VAL A 50 7.15 17.42 2.77
N ILE A 51 6.71 16.18 2.94
CA ILE A 51 6.46 15.21 1.88
C ILE A 51 4.99 14.81 1.95
N SER A 52 4.26 14.91 0.85
CA SER A 52 2.88 14.41 0.79
C SER A 52 2.90 12.89 0.84
N LEU A 53 2.05 12.27 1.66
CA LEU A 53 2.02 10.80 1.78
C LEU A 53 1.60 10.10 0.48
N SER A 54 0.87 10.81 -0.38
CA SER A 54 0.51 10.37 -1.73
C SER A 54 1.68 10.35 -2.72
N GLU A 55 2.74 11.11 -2.44
CA GLU A 55 3.95 11.22 -3.28
C GLU A 55 5.06 10.28 -2.79
N ILE A 56 4.82 9.52 -1.72
CA ILE A 56 5.77 8.52 -1.23
C ILE A 56 5.58 7.25 -2.05
N GLN A 57 6.63 6.88 -2.80
CA GLN A 57 6.69 5.65 -3.57
C GLN A 57 7.00 4.46 -2.66
N LYS A 58 7.99 4.56 -1.77
CA LYS A 58 8.43 3.44 -0.96
C LYS A 58 8.95 3.91 0.39
N VAL A 59 8.70 3.08 1.41
CA VAL A 59 9.37 3.21 2.70
C VAL A 59 10.06 1.90 3.03
N SER A 60 11.38 1.94 3.21
CA SER A 60 12.20 0.74 3.44
C SER A 60 12.89 0.80 4.79
N GLN A 61 13.12 -0.38 5.37
CA GLN A 61 14.05 -0.51 6.48
C GLN A 61 15.44 -0.84 5.98
N SER A 62 16.44 -0.15 6.50
CA SER A 62 17.84 -0.46 6.26
C SER A 62 18.61 -0.57 7.57
N ARG A 63 19.61 -1.45 7.57
CA ARG A 63 20.57 -1.62 8.67
C ARG A 63 21.95 -1.20 8.15
N ASN A 64 22.68 -0.44 8.95
CA ASN A 64 24.06 -0.11 8.60
C ASN A 64 24.93 -1.39 8.67
N VAL A 65 25.64 -1.67 7.57
CA VAL A 65 26.49 -2.85 7.41
C VAL A 65 27.61 -2.90 8.45
N LYS A 66 28.15 -1.74 8.84
CA LYS A 66 29.24 -1.61 9.82
C LYS A 66 28.72 -1.53 11.26
N LYS A 67 27.46 -1.14 11.46
CA LYS A 67 26.87 -0.94 12.79
C LYS A 67 25.41 -1.37 12.81
N ALA A 68 25.20 -2.66 13.07
CA ALA A 68 23.89 -3.30 13.03
C ALA A 68 22.83 -2.70 13.99
N SER A 69 23.27 -1.95 15.01
CA SER A 69 22.39 -1.24 15.94
C SER A 69 21.78 0.04 15.35
N GLU A 70 22.36 0.59 14.28
CA GLU A 70 21.82 1.75 13.59
C GLU A 70 20.81 1.34 12.52
N LYS A 71 19.56 1.76 12.73
CA LYS A 71 18.44 1.50 11.84
C LYS A 71 18.07 2.77 11.09
N TYR A 72 17.87 2.62 9.80
CA TYR A 72 17.65 3.71 8.86
C TYR A 72 16.29 3.51 8.21
N LEU A 73 15.46 4.53 8.30
CA LEU A 73 14.19 4.60 7.59
C LEU A 73 14.43 5.37 6.29
N GLN A 74 14.38 4.66 5.17
CA GLN A 74 14.46 5.27 3.85
C GLN A 74 13.06 5.59 3.36
N VAL A 75 12.83 6.83 2.94
CA VAL A 75 11.62 7.28 2.25
C VAL A 75 12.04 7.67 0.84
N LEU A 76 11.51 6.95 -0.15
CA LEU A 76 11.68 7.22 -1.57
C LEU A 76 10.39 7.82 -2.10
N THR A 77 10.49 8.99 -2.71
CA THR A 77 9.35 9.69 -3.33
C THR A 77 9.23 9.34 -4.81
N MET A 78 8.09 9.67 -5.39
CA MET A 78 7.73 9.34 -6.78
C MET A 78 8.57 10.07 -7.83
N ASP A 79 9.19 11.18 -7.43
CA ASP A 79 10.17 11.98 -8.17
C ASP A 79 11.62 11.60 -7.81
N ASP A 80 11.81 10.39 -7.26
CA ASP A 80 13.11 9.78 -6.96
C ASP A 80 13.96 10.50 -5.91
N PHE A 81 13.39 11.40 -5.10
CA PHE A 81 14.09 11.92 -3.93
C PHE A 81 14.14 10.88 -2.81
N GLU A 82 15.31 10.81 -2.17
CA GLU A 82 15.55 9.93 -1.03
C GLU A 82 15.76 10.70 0.26
N PHE A 83 15.01 10.33 1.29
CA PHE A 83 15.15 10.87 2.64
C PHE A 83 15.47 9.74 3.62
N TRP A 84 16.56 9.93 4.36
CA TRP A 84 17.08 8.93 5.29
C TRP A 84 16.93 9.44 6.72
N PHE A 85 16.06 8.79 7.50
CA PHE A 85 15.84 9.12 8.90
C PHE A 85 16.50 8.07 9.82
N MET A 86 17.18 8.54 10.84
CA MET A 86 17.96 7.73 11.78
C MET A 86 17.62 8.09 13.24
N GLY A 87 18.17 7.33 14.19
CA GLY A 87 18.04 7.63 15.62
C GLY A 87 16.62 7.47 16.16
N LEU A 88 15.78 6.68 15.49
CA LEU A 88 14.38 6.48 15.83
C LEU A 88 14.27 5.53 17.05
N LEU A 89 13.91 6.09 18.22
CA LEU A 89 13.78 5.34 19.48
C LEU A 89 12.80 4.15 19.40
N SER A 90 11.74 4.26 18.58
CA SER A 90 10.75 3.21 18.38
C SER A 90 10.58 2.88 16.89
N TYR A 91 11.69 2.52 16.26
CA TYR A 91 11.82 2.23 14.83
C TYR A 91 10.71 1.33 14.26
N SER A 92 10.45 0.19 14.90
CA SER A 92 9.44 -0.79 14.43
C SER A 92 8.01 -0.25 14.48
N LYS A 93 7.66 0.50 15.54
CA LYS A 93 6.35 1.15 15.67
C LYS A 93 6.19 2.25 14.63
N MET A 94 7.22 3.06 14.44
CA MET A 94 7.19 4.19 13.52
C MET A 94 7.05 3.76 12.07
N PHE A 95 7.83 2.76 11.64
CA PHE A 95 7.74 2.20 10.29
C PHE A 95 6.31 1.74 9.99
N LYS A 96 5.69 1.02 10.92
CA LYS A 96 4.29 0.59 10.81
C LYS A 96 3.30 1.76 10.77
N CYS A 97 3.46 2.76 11.64
CA CYS A 97 2.60 3.95 11.63
C CYS A 97 2.68 4.70 10.30
N LEU A 98 3.89 4.88 9.76
CA LEU A 98 4.10 5.56 8.49
C LEU A 98 3.46 4.79 7.33
N GLN A 99 3.61 3.46 7.31
CA GLN A 99 2.94 2.61 6.33
C GLN A 99 1.41 2.74 6.39
N CYS A 100 0.84 2.72 7.59
CA CYS A 100 -0.60 2.89 7.76
C CYS A 100 -1.07 4.25 7.22
N ALA A 101 -0.34 5.33 7.53
CA ALA A 101 -0.66 6.67 7.08
C ALA A 101 -0.59 6.79 5.54
N ILE A 102 0.43 6.19 4.91
CA ILE A 102 0.56 6.13 3.45
C ILE A 102 -0.63 5.36 2.84
N CYS A 103 -0.94 4.16 3.37
CA CYS A 103 -2.09 3.38 2.90
C CYS A 103 -3.40 4.17 2.96
N GLN A 104 -3.65 4.88 4.06
CA GLN A 104 -4.86 5.71 4.21
C GLN A 104 -4.89 6.89 3.24
N ALA A 105 -3.76 7.57 3.01
CA ALA A 105 -3.68 8.67 2.06
C ALA A 105 -4.00 8.21 0.63
N TRP A 106 -3.46 7.05 0.23
CA TRP A 106 -3.74 6.44 -1.07
C TRP A 106 -5.19 6.00 -1.21
N GLN A 107 -5.84 5.53 -0.14
CA GLN A 107 -7.27 5.22 -0.14
C GLN A 107 -8.15 6.45 -0.38
N LYS A 108 -7.86 7.58 0.29
CA LYS A 108 -8.61 8.84 0.07
C LYS A 108 -8.53 9.30 -1.37
N LEU A 109 -7.36 9.19 -2.00
CA LEU A 109 -7.19 9.49 -3.42
C LEU A 109 -7.98 8.55 -4.33
N ALA A 110 -8.01 7.25 -4.01
CA ALA A 110 -8.77 6.26 -4.76
C ALA A 110 -10.30 6.48 -4.65
N GLY A 111 -10.80 6.95 -3.51
CA GLY A 111 -12.22 7.19 -3.25
C GLY A 111 -12.81 8.37 -4.04
N HIS A 112 -12.01 9.38 -4.40
CA HIS A 112 -12.48 10.56 -5.15
C HIS A 112 -12.57 10.33 -6.66
N ASN A 113 -11.73 9.48 -7.25
CA ASN A 113 -11.56 9.42 -8.71
C ASN A 113 -11.93 8.08 -9.37
N GLY A 114 -12.46 7.09 -8.63
CA GLY A 114 -13.00 5.85 -9.22
C GLY A 114 -11.99 5.02 -10.05
N ILE A 115 -10.69 5.28 -9.89
CA ILE A 115 -9.63 4.76 -10.75
C ILE A 115 -8.52 4.20 -9.87
N LEU A 116 -8.39 2.87 -9.87
CA LEU A 116 -7.14 2.18 -9.54
C LEU A 116 -6.22 2.27 -10.76
N LEU A 117 -5.43 3.34 -10.81
CA LEU A 117 -4.24 3.36 -11.66
C LEU A 117 -3.10 2.72 -10.87
N LEU A 118 -2.86 1.46 -11.23
CA LEU A 118 -1.59 0.79 -11.07
C LEU A 118 -0.51 1.58 -11.83
N GLY A 119 0.48 2.05 -11.10
CA GLY A 119 1.72 2.66 -11.59
C GLY A 119 2.16 3.74 -10.62
N PRO A 120 3.22 3.58 -9.79
CA PRO A 120 4.30 2.58 -9.75
C PRO A 120 4.23 1.72 -8.48
N MET A 121 3.30 0.76 -8.47
CA MET A 121 3.16 -0.24 -7.38
C MET A 121 4.19 -1.38 -7.46
N ILE A 122 5.15 -1.31 -8.39
CA ILE A 122 6.11 -2.40 -8.65
C ILE A 122 7.27 -2.42 -7.63
N TYR A 123 7.61 -1.31 -6.97
CA TYR A 123 8.71 -1.28 -5.99
C TYR A 123 8.28 -1.33 -4.52
N ILE A 124 6.96 -1.41 -4.26
CA ILE A 124 6.39 -1.78 -2.95
C ILE A 124 6.23 -3.32 -2.87
N PHE A 125 7.12 -4.08 -3.52
CA PHE A 125 7.05 -5.55 -3.55
C PHE A 125 7.41 -6.23 -2.22
N GLU A 126 7.74 -5.44 -1.18
CA GLU A 126 7.87 -5.92 0.21
C GLU A 126 6.81 -5.37 1.18
N LEU A 127 5.82 -4.60 0.69
CA LEU A 127 4.63 -4.21 1.48
C LEU A 127 3.32 -4.59 0.78
N THR A 128 3.42 -5.54 -0.14
CA THR A 128 2.43 -6.05 -1.08
C THR A 128 1.21 -6.63 -0.36
N LEU A 129 0.17 -5.83 -0.17
CA LEU A 129 -1.12 -5.94 -0.89
C LEU A 129 -2.17 -5.05 -0.21
N CYS A 130 -3.06 -4.45 -1.00
CA CYS A 130 -4.08 -3.48 -0.57
C CYS A 130 -4.82 -3.89 0.72
N MET A 131 -4.33 -3.38 1.84
CA MET A 131 -4.88 -3.52 3.17
C MET A 131 -5.89 -2.40 3.40
N ILE A 132 -7.19 -2.70 3.35
CA ILE A 132 -8.25 -1.71 3.60
C ILE A 132 -8.92 -2.00 4.95
N PRO A 133 -9.15 -0.98 5.79
CA PRO A 133 -9.97 -1.13 7.00
C PRO A 133 -11.35 -1.73 6.68
N ALA A 134 -11.96 -2.38 7.67
CA ALA A 134 -13.25 -3.05 7.53
C ALA A 134 -14.42 -2.12 7.12
N THR A 135 -14.22 -0.80 7.10
CA THR A 135 -15.25 0.22 6.94
C THR A 135 -15.68 0.50 5.50
N ASP A 136 -15.01 -0.05 4.48
CA ASP A 136 -15.44 0.10 3.08
C ASP A 136 -16.40 -1.03 2.68
N PRO A 137 -17.71 -0.76 2.50
CA PRO A 137 -18.65 -1.75 2.03
C PRO A 137 -18.37 -2.01 0.54
N LEU A 138 -17.91 -3.21 0.24
CA LEU A 138 -17.85 -3.70 -1.13
C LEU A 138 -19.30 -3.80 -1.63
N GLY A 139 -19.64 -3.01 -2.66
CA GLY A 139 -21.02 -2.76 -3.07
C GLY A 139 -21.85 -4.01 -3.43
N LYS A 140 -23.17 -3.79 -3.59
CA LYS A 140 -24.20 -4.79 -3.93
C LYS A 140 -23.83 -5.50 -5.26
N GLY A 141 -23.44 -6.76 -5.18
CA GLY A 141 -23.12 -7.63 -6.31
C GLY A 141 -23.11 -9.09 -5.88
N ASP A 142 -23.17 -10.01 -6.83
CA ASP A 142 -23.13 -11.44 -6.52
C ASP A 142 -21.79 -11.79 -5.87
N SER A 143 -21.86 -12.36 -4.67
CA SER A 143 -20.68 -12.78 -3.92
C SER A 143 -20.52 -14.29 -3.98
N VAL A 144 -19.31 -14.76 -4.26
CA VAL A 144 -18.97 -16.19 -4.30
C VAL A 144 -17.76 -16.43 -3.42
N LEU A 145 -17.82 -17.47 -2.58
CA LEU A 145 -16.65 -17.91 -1.84
C LEU A 145 -15.57 -18.35 -2.82
N SER A 146 -14.37 -17.82 -2.63
CA SER A 146 -13.21 -18.16 -3.43
C SER A 146 -11.95 -17.96 -2.62
N THR A 147 -10.87 -18.53 -3.11
CA THR A 147 -9.54 -18.40 -2.56
C THR A 147 -8.66 -17.79 -3.62
N ILE A 148 -7.85 -16.80 -3.25
CA ILE A 148 -6.85 -16.22 -4.14
C ILE A 148 -5.46 -16.76 -3.77
N ASN A 149 -4.69 -17.19 -4.77
CA ASN A 149 -3.32 -17.66 -4.54
C ASN A 149 -2.35 -16.49 -4.49
N LYS A 150 -1.52 -16.45 -3.45
CA LYS A 150 -0.42 -15.49 -3.26
C LYS A 150 0.85 -16.25 -2.87
N LEU A 151 2.01 -15.62 -3.07
CA LEU A 151 3.24 -15.97 -2.36
C LEU A 151 2.98 -15.97 -0.84
N GLY A 152 2.94 -17.15 -0.22
CA GLY A 152 2.53 -17.36 1.17
C GLY A 152 1.29 -18.26 1.35
N GLY A 153 0.65 -18.68 0.25
CA GLY A 153 -0.44 -19.66 0.26
C GLY A 153 -1.81 -19.08 -0.12
N PRO A 154 -2.83 -19.96 -0.20
CA PRO A 154 -4.21 -19.60 -0.51
C PRO A 154 -4.84 -18.71 0.57
N ILE A 155 -5.44 -17.58 0.19
CA ILE A 155 -6.22 -16.71 1.08
C ILE A 155 -7.71 -16.90 0.78
N ALA A 156 -8.48 -17.38 1.75
CA ALA A 156 -9.93 -17.54 1.63
C ALA A 156 -10.65 -16.19 1.72
N GLY A 157 -11.65 -16.00 0.87
CA GLY A 157 -12.41 -14.76 0.79
C GLY A 157 -13.68 -14.86 -0.04
N ARG A 158 -14.25 -13.69 -0.32
CA ARG A 158 -15.40 -13.52 -1.19
C ARG A 158 -14.98 -12.73 -2.42
N LEU A 159 -15.29 -13.29 -3.59
CA LEU A 159 -15.23 -12.61 -4.88
C LEU A 159 -16.59 -11.99 -5.18
N PHE A 160 -16.58 -10.72 -5.55
CA PHE A 160 -17.73 -9.91 -5.90
C PHE A 160 -17.57 -9.49 -7.34
N ILE A 161 -18.62 -9.67 -8.13
CA ILE A 161 -18.62 -9.30 -9.55
C ILE A 161 -19.75 -8.29 -9.75
N SER A 162 -19.42 -7.16 -10.34
CA SER A 162 -20.37 -6.12 -10.75
C SER A 162 -20.21 -5.83 -12.24
N THR A 163 -21.03 -4.95 -12.81
CA THR A 163 -20.88 -4.52 -14.20
C THR A 163 -19.66 -3.62 -14.45
N LYS A 164 -19.01 -3.09 -13.40
CA LYS A 164 -17.86 -2.16 -13.54
C LYS A 164 -16.53 -2.77 -13.10
N ARG A 165 -16.54 -3.66 -12.11
CA ARG A 165 -15.34 -4.23 -11.50
C ARG A 165 -15.61 -5.61 -10.89
N MET A 166 -14.57 -6.42 -10.85
CA MET A 166 -14.46 -7.60 -10.00
C MET A 166 -13.67 -7.23 -8.75
N ALA A 167 -14.05 -7.71 -7.57
CA ALA A 167 -13.34 -7.42 -6.34
C ALA A 167 -13.31 -8.62 -5.40
N PHE A 168 -12.18 -8.87 -4.77
CA PHE A 168 -11.97 -9.92 -3.79
C PHE A 168 -11.69 -9.31 -2.42
N CYS A 169 -12.25 -9.88 -1.36
CA CYS A 169 -11.95 -9.52 0.02
C CYS A 169 -11.75 -10.79 0.85
N SER A 170 -10.69 -10.88 1.66
CA SER A 170 -10.51 -12.00 2.59
C SER A 170 -11.65 -12.09 3.60
N ASN A 171 -11.94 -13.30 4.06
CA ASN A 171 -12.94 -13.53 5.10
C ASN A 171 -12.43 -13.08 6.47
N GLU A 172 -11.14 -13.32 6.71
CA GLU A 172 -10.45 -12.95 7.94
C GLU A 172 -9.47 -11.80 7.69
N PRO A 173 -9.20 -10.95 8.70
CA PRO A 173 -8.11 -10.00 8.65
C PRO A 173 -6.79 -10.75 8.47
N ILE A 174 -5.94 -10.28 7.55
CA ILE A 174 -4.60 -10.86 7.37
C ILE A 174 -3.56 -10.12 8.24
N ALA A 175 -3.92 -8.97 8.81
CA ALA A 175 -3.11 -8.26 9.80
C ALA A 175 -3.98 -7.45 10.77
N LYS A 176 -3.46 -7.24 11.97
CA LYS A 176 -4.01 -6.32 12.98
C LYS A 176 -2.89 -5.42 13.48
N PHE A 177 -3.18 -4.12 13.56
CA PHE A 177 -2.29 -3.12 14.11
C PHE A 177 -2.94 -2.48 15.32
N THR A 178 -2.21 -2.36 16.42
CA THR A 178 -2.67 -1.68 17.64
C THR A 178 -1.83 -0.42 17.83
N TYR A 179 -2.49 0.73 17.87
CA TYR A 179 -1.89 2.02 18.19
C TYR A 179 -1.43 2.05 19.65
N PRO A 180 -0.44 2.89 19.98
CA PRO A 180 -0.05 3.13 21.37
C PRO A 180 -1.19 3.63 22.27
N SER A 181 -2.23 4.24 21.68
CA SER A 181 -3.46 4.65 22.37
C SER A 181 -4.38 3.49 22.77
N GLY A 182 -4.07 2.26 22.37
CA GLY A 182 -4.90 1.08 22.61
C GLY A 182 -5.93 0.78 21.51
N GLU A 183 -6.21 1.74 20.63
CA GLU A 183 -7.06 1.53 19.46
C GLU A 183 -6.39 0.56 18.48
N SER A 184 -7.16 -0.31 17.81
CA SER A 184 -6.61 -1.23 16.82
C SER A 184 -7.34 -1.18 15.49
N VAL A 185 -6.57 -1.26 14.40
CA VAL A 185 -7.05 -1.34 13.03
C VAL A 185 -6.74 -2.73 12.49
N THR A 186 -7.77 -3.43 12.05
CA THR A 186 -7.64 -4.69 11.33
C THR A 186 -7.62 -4.42 9.84
N PHE A 187 -6.86 -5.25 9.13
CA PHE A 187 -6.64 -5.11 7.71
C PHE A 187 -7.00 -6.40 7.00
N TYR A 188 -7.85 -6.26 5.99
CA TYR A 188 -8.28 -7.34 5.12
C TYR A 188 -7.50 -7.27 3.82
N TYR A 189 -7.22 -8.45 3.27
CA TYR A 189 -6.69 -8.54 1.93
C TYR A 189 -7.79 -8.18 0.94
N LYS A 190 -7.62 -7.09 0.18
CA LYS A 190 -8.58 -6.70 -0.86
C LYS A 190 -7.89 -6.55 -2.21
N VAL A 191 -8.56 -7.01 -3.26
CA VAL A 191 -8.17 -6.81 -4.66
C VAL A 191 -9.38 -6.26 -5.39
N ALA A 192 -9.22 -5.25 -6.23
CA ALA A 192 -10.29 -4.75 -7.09
C ALA A 192 -9.74 -4.54 -8.50
N ILE A 193 -10.37 -5.17 -9.47
CA ILE A 193 -9.96 -5.23 -10.87
C ILE A 193 -11.09 -4.61 -11.69
N PRO A 194 -10.89 -3.42 -12.29
CA PRO A 194 -11.84 -2.87 -13.24
C PRO A 194 -12.06 -3.83 -14.41
N LEU A 195 -13.31 -4.04 -14.82
CA LEU A 195 -13.60 -5.02 -15.88
C LEU A 195 -13.00 -4.61 -17.23
N ARG A 196 -12.91 -3.31 -17.51
CA ARG A 196 -12.18 -2.76 -18.67
C ARG A 196 -10.68 -3.13 -18.71
N LYS A 197 -10.10 -3.54 -17.58
CA LYS A 197 -8.72 -4.02 -17.51
C LYS A 197 -8.61 -5.53 -17.60
N VAL A 198 -9.72 -6.28 -17.55
CA VAL A 198 -9.67 -7.73 -17.70
C VAL A 198 -9.44 -8.05 -19.16
N LYS A 199 -8.29 -8.63 -19.47
CA LYS A 199 -7.92 -9.03 -20.83
C LYS A 199 -8.55 -10.37 -21.19
N ARG A 200 -8.54 -11.33 -20.26
CA ARG A 200 -9.13 -12.67 -20.44
C ARG A 200 -9.33 -13.34 -19.08
N ALA A 201 -10.28 -14.26 -19.03
CA ALA A 201 -10.52 -15.16 -17.93
C ALA A 201 -10.48 -16.61 -18.43
N ASN A 202 -9.54 -17.42 -17.94
CA ASN A 202 -9.35 -18.80 -18.37
C ASN A 202 -9.72 -19.78 -17.26
N GLN A 203 -10.28 -20.92 -17.66
CA GLN A 203 -10.38 -22.09 -16.79
C GLN A 203 -9.07 -22.85 -16.80
N SER A 204 -8.67 -23.36 -15.64
CA SER A 204 -7.56 -24.28 -15.48
C SER A 204 -7.91 -25.31 -14.42
N GLU A 205 -7.32 -26.50 -14.50
CA GLU A 205 -7.52 -27.57 -13.53
C GLU A 205 -6.16 -28.03 -13.01
N ASN A 206 -6.09 -28.45 -11.75
CA ASN A 206 -4.86 -29.00 -11.22
C ASN A 206 -4.68 -30.44 -11.73
N VAL A 207 -3.51 -30.74 -12.28
CA VAL A 207 -3.19 -32.04 -12.90
C VAL A 207 -3.28 -33.19 -11.88
N GLU A 208 -2.88 -32.95 -10.64
CA GLU A 208 -2.89 -33.94 -9.56
C GLU A 208 -4.24 -34.03 -8.86
N LYS A 209 -5.02 -32.94 -8.87
CA LYS A 209 -6.35 -32.86 -8.27
C LYS A 209 -7.35 -32.23 -9.25
N PRO A 210 -7.89 -32.99 -10.21
CA PRO A 210 -8.82 -32.48 -11.24
C PRO A 210 -10.09 -31.84 -10.67
N SER A 211 -10.49 -32.22 -9.45
CA SER A 211 -11.61 -31.59 -8.74
C SER A 211 -11.33 -30.15 -8.31
N GLN A 212 -10.07 -29.72 -8.28
CA GLN A 212 -9.67 -28.34 -8.02
C GLN A 212 -9.67 -27.55 -9.33
N LYS A 213 -10.76 -26.82 -9.55
CA LYS A 213 -10.88 -25.86 -10.65
C LYS A 213 -10.35 -24.50 -10.26
N TYR A 214 -9.60 -23.91 -11.18
CA TYR A 214 -8.96 -22.60 -11.08
C TYR A 214 -9.56 -21.67 -12.12
N LEU A 215 -9.65 -20.41 -11.76
CA LEU A 215 -10.00 -19.31 -12.63
C LEU A 215 -8.79 -18.38 -12.68
N GLN A 216 -8.15 -18.30 -13.84
CA GLN A 216 -7.06 -17.36 -14.09
C GLN A 216 -7.64 -16.11 -14.74
N VAL A 217 -7.52 -14.96 -14.08
CA VAL A 217 -7.85 -13.65 -14.65
C VAL A 217 -6.57 -12.92 -14.97
N THR A 218 -6.37 -12.60 -16.24
CA THR A 218 -5.23 -11.78 -16.66
C THR A 218 -5.72 -10.41 -17.11
N THR A 219 -4.94 -9.39 -16.79
CA THR A 219 -5.27 -8.00 -17.05
C THR A 219 -4.48 -7.44 -18.22
N THR A 220 -4.91 -6.30 -18.77
CA THR A 220 -4.25 -5.63 -19.90
C THR A 220 -2.85 -5.13 -19.55
N ASP A 221 -2.57 -4.90 -18.26
CA ASP A 221 -1.26 -4.59 -17.68
C ASP A 221 -0.48 -5.84 -17.23
N ASN A 222 -0.85 -7.01 -17.74
CA ASN A 222 -0.16 -8.30 -17.55
C ASN A 222 -0.09 -8.81 -16.09
N PHE A 223 -0.93 -8.30 -15.18
CA PHE A 223 -1.12 -8.96 -13.89
C PHE A 223 -2.00 -10.19 -14.04
N GLU A 224 -1.64 -11.25 -13.31
CA GLU A 224 -2.39 -12.50 -13.24
C GLU A 224 -2.94 -12.74 -11.83
N PHE A 225 -4.20 -13.13 -11.76
CA PHE A 225 -4.90 -13.45 -10.52
C PHE A 225 -5.50 -14.85 -10.64
N TRP A 226 -5.16 -15.70 -9.67
CA TRP A 226 -5.61 -17.09 -9.64
C TRP A 226 -6.61 -17.27 -8.52
N PHE A 227 -7.85 -17.59 -8.89
CA PHE A 227 -8.93 -17.89 -7.97
C PHE A 227 -9.28 -19.38 -8.00
N MET A 228 -9.67 -19.93 -6.86
CA MET A 228 -10.09 -21.32 -6.71
C MET A 228 -11.13 -21.46 -5.59
N GLY A 229 -11.62 -22.67 -5.34
CA GLY A 229 -12.52 -22.93 -4.19
C GLY A 229 -13.95 -22.40 -4.37
N PHE A 230 -14.38 -22.19 -5.62
CA PHE A 230 -15.74 -21.74 -5.92
C PHE A 230 -16.77 -22.83 -5.63
N LEU A 231 -17.77 -22.52 -4.80
CA LEU A 231 -18.93 -23.41 -4.60
C LEU A 231 -19.75 -23.60 -5.90
N LYS A 232 -19.80 -22.58 -6.74
CA LYS A 232 -20.56 -22.55 -8.02
C LYS A 232 -19.64 -22.08 -9.15
N TYR A 233 -18.60 -22.86 -9.43
CA TYR A 233 -17.56 -22.53 -10.42
C TYR A 233 -18.15 -22.18 -11.79
N GLU A 234 -18.93 -23.08 -12.38
CA GLU A 234 -19.48 -22.91 -13.74
C GLU A 234 -20.32 -21.63 -13.90
N LYS A 235 -21.14 -21.31 -12.89
CA LYS A 235 -21.94 -20.08 -12.89
C LYS A 235 -21.06 -18.83 -12.88
N THR A 236 -19.98 -18.87 -12.09
CA THR A 236 -19.05 -17.74 -11.93
C THR A 236 -18.23 -17.54 -13.21
N PHE A 237 -17.72 -18.62 -13.80
CA PHE A 237 -16.98 -18.57 -15.05
C PHE A 237 -17.84 -18.04 -16.21
N ASN A 238 -19.05 -18.55 -16.36
CA ASN A 238 -19.98 -18.08 -17.40
C ASN A 238 -20.36 -16.60 -17.24
N LEU A 239 -20.51 -16.12 -16.00
CA LEU A 239 -20.74 -14.69 -15.73
C LEU A 239 -19.55 -13.84 -16.18
N LEU A 240 -18.33 -14.26 -15.86
CA LEU A 240 -17.12 -13.54 -16.26
C LEU A 240 -16.90 -13.56 -17.77
N GLN A 241 -17.15 -14.69 -18.44
CA GLN A 241 -17.09 -14.79 -19.90
C GLN A 241 -18.05 -13.80 -20.57
N LYS A 242 -19.31 -13.74 -20.11
CA LYS A 242 -20.29 -12.76 -20.61
C LYS A 242 -19.85 -11.31 -20.41
N ILE A 243 -19.21 -11.02 -19.28
CA ILE A 243 -18.73 -9.68 -18.98
C ILE A 243 -17.54 -9.32 -19.87
N VAL A 244 -16.57 -10.23 -20.03
CA VAL A 244 -15.41 -10.02 -20.89
C VAL A 244 -15.84 -9.84 -22.34
N SER A 245 -16.83 -10.61 -22.82
CA SER A 245 -17.39 -10.46 -24.18
C SER A 245 -18.25 -9.22 -24.40
N GLN A 246 -18.61 -8.48 -23.34
CA GLN A 246 -19.34 -7.21 -23.46
C GLN A 246 -18.40 -5.99 -23.46
N VAL A 247 -17.16 -6.19 -23.02
CA VAL A 247 -16.13 -5.14 -22.92
C VAL A 247 -15.30 -5.06 -24.22
N PHE A 248 -15.36 -6.09 -25.07
CA PHE A 248 -14.70 -6.18 -26.37
C PHE A 248 -15.70 -6.50 -27.48
#